data_AF-A0A7S3SIS8-F1
#
_entry.id   AF-A0A7S3SIS8-F1
#
_cell.length_a   1.000
_cell.length_b   1.000
_cell.length_c   1.000
_cell.angle_alpha   90.00
_cell.angle_beta   90.00
_cell.angle_gamma   90.00
#
_symmetry.space_group_name_H-M   'P 1'
#
loop_
_entity.id
_entity.type
_entity.pdbx_description
1 polymer ?
#
loop_
_entity_poly.entity_id
_entity_poly.type
_entity_poly.pdbx_seq_one_letter_code
_entity_poly.pdbx_strand_id
1 'polypeptide(L)'
;MAGLDGRVVSPSLGNCAKLRPVLERIKSRMRIPLIQGTLRYAYKVQFMGGTLKEKAEGYTFAAGVLPSLHACSPGDAEIVLANMRQGAPETDQAAVKAAFERNYGCLNISCADVGGLWATGIDDYYDGAEPCSDGGDSSKVSTAMIVCVALASAFVCAGILAGVNCLRREHCKEHCQSRERTQRSMPCGVNLTALSTAEDAAAAVRNALEKQKADAEARREAAKVSVVEGRAPSHPLESLLPAADFSLSKV
;
A
#
# COMPACT_ATOMS: atom_id res chain seq x y z
N MET A 1 13.00 17.65 1.84
CA MET A 1 11.63 17.13 1.99
C MET A 1 10.67 18.12 1.33
N ALA A 2 10.28 17.88 0.07
CA ALA A 2 9.35 18.75 -0.65
C ALA A 2 7.93 18.22 -0.42
N GLY A 3 7.08 19.07 0.18
CA GLY A 3 5.69 18.79 0.48
C GLY A 3 4.87 18.53 -0.78
N LEU A 4 4.04 17.50 -0.72
CA LEU A 4 3.00 17.22 -1.70
C LEU A 4 1.82 18.18 -1.42
N ASP A 5 1.88 19.39 -1.97
CA ASP A 5 0.69 20.24 -2.08
C ASP A 5 -0.19 19.64 -3.18
N GLY A 6 -1.38 19.16 -2.81
CA GLY A 6 -2.37 18.48 -3.65
C GLY A 6 -3.02 19.36 -4.73
N ARG A 7 -2.28 20.32 -5.29
CA ARG A 7 -2.74 21.10 -6.43
C ARG A 7 -2.67 20.25 -7.68
N VAL A 8 -3.84 19.79 -8.13
CA VAL A 8 -4.07 19.34 -9.51
C VAL A 8 -3.49 20.43 -10.42
N VAL A 9 -2.40 20.11 -11.13
CA VAL A 9 -1.84 21.02 -12.13
C VAL A 9 -2.84 21.07 -13.26
N SER A 10 -3.76 22.04 -13.22
CA SER A 10 -4.63 22.33 -14.36
C SER A 10 -3.71 22.66 -15.55
N PRO A 11 -3.80 21.94 -16.68
CA PRO A 11 -3.01 22.23 -17.87
C PRO A 11 -3.53 23.54 -18.48
N SER A 12 -3.14 24.66 -17.87
CA SER A 12 -3.23 25.97 -18.48
C SER A 12 -2.23 25.99 -19.63
N LEU A 13 -2.72 26.36 -20.82
CA LEU A 13 -1.98 26.45 -22.08
C LEU A 13 -0.60 27.11 -21.84
N GLY A 14 0.47 26.33 -21.88
CA GLY A 14 1.85 26.84 -21.92
C GLY A 14 2.78 26.54 -20.74
N ASN A 15 2.35 25.91 -19.64
CA ASN A 15 3.23 25.60 -18.49
C ASN A 15 4.07 24.32 -18.65
N CYS A 16 4.65 24.07 -19.84
CA CYS A 16 5.43 22.86 -20.13
C CYS A 16 6.59 22.64 -19.15
N ALA A 17 7.26 23.71 -18.72
CA ALA A 17 8.36 23.64 -17.74
C ALA A 17 7.92 23.08 -16.38
N LYS A 18 6.71 23.43 -15.92
CA LYS A 18 6.14 22.94 -14.64
C LYS A 18 5.60 21.51 -14.75
N LEU A 19 5.16 21.10 -15.94
CA LEU A 19 4.64 19.76 -16.17
C LEU A 19 5.74 18.71 -16.31
N ARG A 20 6.91 19.06 -16.84
CA ARG A 20 8.06 18.14 -16.99
C ARG A 20 8.39 17.33 -15.73
N PRO A 21 8.58 17.92 -14.53
CA PRO A 21 8.88 17.13 -13.34
C PRO A 21 7.72 16.20 -12.90
N VAL A 22 6.47 16.59 -13.16
CA VAL A 22 5.30 15.74 -12.88
C VAL A 22 5.27 14.55 -13.85
N LEU A 23 5.52 14.80 -15.13
CA LEU A 23 5.59 13.76 -16.15
C LEU A 23 6.70 12.74 -15.84
N GLU A 24 7.89 13.20 -15.43
CA GLU A 24 8.99 12.30 -15.08
C GLU A 24 8.66 11.43 -13.85
N ARG A 25 7.95 11.99 -12.86
CA ARG A 25 7.42 11.20 -11.74
C ARG A 25 6.41 10.16 -12.20
N ILE A 26 5.46 10.52 -13.07
CA ILE A 26 4.47 9.58 -13.59
C ILE A 26 5.15 8.46 -14.38
N LYS A 27 6.11 8.79 -15.25
CA LYS A 27 6.89 7.80 -16.00
C LYS A 27 7.61 6.82 -15.09
N SER A 28 8.24 7.29 -14.01
CA SER A 28 8.88 6.41 -13.02
C SER A 28 7.85 5.48 -12.37
N ARG A 29 6.70 6.01 -11.92
CA ARG A 29 5.65 5.21 -11.27
C ARG A 29 4.98 4.19 -12.21
N MET A 30 4.85 4.50 -13.49
CA MET A 30 4.31 3.55 -14.48
C MET A 30 5.25 2.36 -14.77
N ARG A 31 6.55 2.49 -14.47
CA ARG A 31 7.50 1.36 -14.62
C ARG A 31 7.35 0.34 -13.51
N ILE A 32 6.88 0.73 -12.33
CA ILE A 32 6.68 -0.15 -11.17
C ILE A 32 5.83 -1.38 -11.54
N PRO A 33 4.60 -1.25 -12.08
CA PRO A 33 3.80 -2.43 -12.44
C PRO A 33 4.41 -3.26 -13.56
N LEU A 34 5.21 -2.67 -14.46
CA LEU A 34 5.93 -3.42 -15.50
C LEU A 34 7.04 -4.28 -14.90
N ILE A 35 7.78 -3.74 -13.93
CA ILE A 35 8.83 -4.48 -13.22
C ILE A 35 8.20 -5.57 -12.35
N GLN A 36 7.18 -5.24 -11.55
CA GLN A 36 6.46 -6.22 -10.72
C GLN A 36 5.87 -7.36 -11.55
N GLY A 37 5.26 -7.05 -12.70
CA GLY A 37 4.78 -8.05 -13.64
C GLY A 37 5.92 -8.95 -14.13
N THR A 38 7.03 -8.35 -14.58
CA THR A 38 8.20 -9.10 -15.05
C THR A 38 8.74 -10.05 -13.98
N LEU A 39 8.94 -9.58 -12.75
CA LEU A 39 9.46 -10.37 -11.63
C LEU A 39 8.51 -11.52 -11.25
N ARG A 40 7.20 -11.24 -11.21
CA ARG A 40 6.19 -12.26 -10.95
C ARG A 40 6.23 -13.38 -11.99
N TYR A 41 6.31 -13.05 -13.27
CA TYR A 41 6.33 -14.06 -14.33
C TYR A 41 7.68 -14.78 -14.42
N ALA A 42 8.78 -14.10 -14.12
CA ALA A 42 10.09 -14.76 -13.99
C ALA A 42 10.01 -15.87 -12.93
N TYR A 43 9.44 -15.57 -11.76
CA TYR A 43 9.25 -16.53 -10.68
C TYR A 43 8.32 -17.69 -11.09
N LYS A 44 7.16 -17.36 -11.68
CA LYS A 44 6.21 -18.38 -12.16
C LYS A 44 6.85 -19.33 -13.19
N VAL A 45 7.63 -18.80 -14.13
CA VAL A 45 8.27 -19.61 -15.17
C VAL A 45 9.32 -20.54 -14.58
N GLN A 46 10.16 -20.05 -13.67
CA GLN A 46 11.22 -20.87 -13.09
C GLN A 46 10.70 -21.89 -12.07
N PHE A 47 9.88 -21.47 -11.10
CA PHE A 47 9.55 -22.29 -9.93
C PHE A 47 8.17 -22.95 -9.98
N MET A 48 7.25 -22.44 -10.82
CA MET A 48 5.86 -22.91 -10.86
C MET A 48 5.48 -23.59 -12.19
N GLY A 49 6.48 -23.93 -13.03
CA GLY A 49 6.25 -24.61 -14.30
C GLY A 49 5.54 -23.76 -15.35
N GLY A 50 5.88 -22.46 -15.43
CA GLY A 50 5.22 -21.53 -16.35
C GLY A 50 5.32 -21.98 -17.82
N THR A 51 4.17 -21.93 -18.51
CA THR A 51 4.04 -22.36 -19.90
C THR A 51 4.37 -21.22 -20.87
N LEU A 52 4.16 -21.44 -22.18
CA LEU A 52 4.28 -20.38 -23.20
C LEU A 52 3.42 -19.15 -22.89
N LYS A 53 2.28 -19.33 -22.21
CA LYS A 53 1.42 -18.23 -21.77
C LYS A 53 2.16 -17.34 -20.77
N GLU A 54 2.68 -17.92 -19.69
CA GLU A 54 3.45 -17.19 -18.68
C GLU A 54 4.70 -16.52 -19.26
N LYS A 55 5.41 -17.22 -20.17
CA LYS A 55 6.57 -16.64 -20.85
C LYS A 55 6.19 -15.43 -21.70
N ALA A 56 5.08 -15.49 -22.45
CA ALA A 56 4.60 -14.38 -23.26
C ALA A 56 4.11 -13.19 -22.42
N GLU A 57 3.38 -13.45 -21.33
CA GLU A 57 2.94 -12.42 -20.39
C GLU A 57 4.15 -11.73 -19.73
N GLY A 58 5.12 -12.51 -19.23
CA GLY A 58 6.36 -11.98 -18.67
C GLY A 58 7.18 -11.16 -19.66
N TYR A 59 7.31 -11.64 -20.91
CA TYR A 59 7.99 -10.91 -21.97
C TYR A 59 7.33 -9.56 -22.27
N THR A 60 5.99 -9.53 -22.29
CA THR A 60 5.23 -8.31 -22.57
C THR A 60 5.49 -7.23 -21.51
N PHE A 61 5.54 -7.62 -20.23
CA PHE A 61 5.92 -6.71 -19.15
C PHE A 61 7.37 -6.25 -19.27
N ALA A 62 8.30 -7.18 -19.55
CA ALA A 62 9.72 -6.86 -19.71
C ALA A 62 9.95 -5.88 -20.87
N ALA A 63 9.33 -6.13 -22.03
CA ALA A 63 9.43 -5.30 -23.23
C ALA A 63 9.03 -3.83 -22.97
N GLY A 64 8.06 -3.59 -22.08
CA GLY A 64 7.62 -2.24 -21.73
C GLY A 64 8.67 -1.42 -20.95
N VAL A 65 9.55 -2.08 -20.19
CA VAL A 65 10.56 -1.41 -19.35
C VAL A 65 11.98 -1.51 -19.90
N LEU A 66 12.26 -2.50 -20.77
CA LEU A 66 13.58 -2.74 -21.36
C LEU A 66 14.25 -1.50 -21.98
N PRO A 67 13.56 -0.61 -22.72
CA PRO A 67 14.19 0.60 -23.25
C PRO A 67 14.71 1.54 -22.16
N SER A 68 13.97 1.66 -21.05
CA SER A 68 14.38 2.49 -19.90
C SER A 68 15.52 1.81 -19.14
N LEU A 69 15.47 0.49 -19.00
CA LEU A 69 16.54 -0.28 -18.36
C LEU A 69 17.83 -0.22 -19.18
N HIS A 70 17.74 -0.34 -20.51
CA HIS A 70 18.90 -0.21 -21.41
C HIS A 70 19.55 1.17 -21.27
N ALA A 71 18.76 2.23 -21.19
CA ALA A 71 19.28 3.58 -20.97
C ALA A 71 20.06 3.72 -19.66
N CYS A 72 19.75 2.91 -18.64
CA CYS A 72 20.51 2.84 -17.38
C CYS A 72 21.72 1.92 -17.47
N SER A 73 21.53 0.70 -18.00
CA SER A 73 22.53 -0.35 -18.12
C SER A 73 22.17 -1.28 -19.29
N PRO A 74 22.88 -1.19 -20.43
CA PRO A 74 22.67 -2.08 -21.56
C PRO A 74 22.85 -3.56 -21.21
N GLY A 75 23.83 -3.87 -20.35
CA GLY A 75 24.12 -5.24 -19.93
C GLY A 75 23.02 -5.85 -19.05
N ASP A 76 22.45 -5.07 -18.12
CA ASP A 76 21.33 -5.55 -17.30
C ASP A 76 20.06 -5.73 -18.14
N ALA A 77 19.84 -4.86 -19.13
CA ALA A 77 18.75 -5.03 -20.08
C ALA A 77 18.91 -6.32 -20.92
N GLU A 78 20.14 -6.67 -21.30
CA GLU A 78 20.41 -7.93 -22.01
C GLU A 78 20.13 -9.14 -21.12
N ILE A 79 20.52 -9.12 -19.85
CA ILE A 79 20.20 -10.19 -18.88
C ILE A 79 18.69 -10.39 -18.79
N VAL A 80 17.92 -9.30 -18.62
CA VAL A 80 16.45 -9.39 -18.54
C VAL A 80 15.86 -9.91 -19.84
N LEU A 81 16.32 -9.42 -21.00
CA LEU A 81 15.82 -9.87 -22.30
C LEU A 81 16.13 -11.34 -22.57
N ALA A 82 17.34 -11.80 -22.27
CA ALA A 82 17.77 -13.17 -22.49
C ALA A 82 16.92 -14.18 -21.70
N ASN A 83 16.56 -13.81 -20.45
CA ASN A 83 15.75 -14.63 -19.54
C ASN A 83 14.24 -14.56 -19.81
N MET A 84 13.73 -13.40 -20.23
CA MET A 84 12.28 -13.16 -20.34
C MET A 84 11.72 -13.31 -21.75
N ARG A 85 12.55 -13.40 -22.79
CA ARG A 85 12.07 -13.63 -24.17
C ARG A 85 11.30 -14.94 -24.28
N GLN A 86 10.26 -14.98 -25.13
CA GLN A 86 9.39 -16.16 -25.27
C GLN A 86 10.16 -17.46 -25.61
N GLY A 87 11.24 -17.36 -26.39
CA GLY A 87 12.12 -18.47 -26.75
C GLY A 87 13.27 -18.74 -25.78
N ALA A 88 13.25 -18.18 -24.57
CA ALA A 88 14.26 -18.49 -23.56
C ALA A 88 14.14 -19.97 -23.15
N PRO A 89 15.25 -20.75 -23.20
CA PRO A 89 15.21 -22.16 -22.80
C PRO A 89 14.86 -22.28 -21.32
N GLU A 90 15.53 -21.46 -20.50
CA GLU A 90 15.34 -21.35 -19.06
C GLU A 90 15.26 -19.88 -18.66
N THR A 91 14.68 -19.63 -17.50
CA THR A 91 14.58 -18.31 -16.89
C THR A 91 15.23 -18.37 -15.52
N ASP A 92 16.25 -17.54 -15.31
CA ASP A 92 16.84 -17.28 -14.01
C ASP A 92 16.19 -16.03 -13.40
N GLN A 93 15.21 -16.25 -12.53
CA GLN A 93 14.49 -15.20 -11.82
C GLN A 93 15.42 -14.39 -10.92
N ALA A 94 16.42 -15.01 -10.28
CA ALA A 94 17.34 -14.30 -9.41
C ALA A 94 18.22 -13.32 -10.22
N ALA A 95 18.69 -13.73 -11.39
CA ALA A 95 19.41 -12.85 -12.32
C ALA A 95 18.54 -11.70 -12.82
N VAL A 96 17.28 -11.96 -13.18
CA VAL A 96 16.32 -10.92 -13.58
C VAL A 96 16.05 -9.93 -12.45
N LYS A 97 15.82 -10.44 -11.22
CA LYS A 97 15.61 -9.62 -10.02
C LYS A 97 16.81 -8.73 -9.75
N ALA A 98 18.00 -9.31 -9.68
CA ALA A 98 19.23 -8.55 -9.42
C ALA A 98 19.51 -7.49 -10.50
N ALA A 99 19.23 -7.78 -11.78
CA ALA A 99 19.39 -6.83 -12.87
C ALA A 99 18.47 -5.60 -12.71
N PHE A 100 17.22 -5.79 -12.29
CA PHE A 100 16.33 -4.69 -11.98
C PHE A 100 16.76 -3.90 -10.74
N GLU A 101 17.09 -4.59 -9.65
CA GLU A 101 17.43 -3.96 -8.36
C GLU A 101 18.67 -3.07 -8.45
N ARG A 102 19.68 -3.45 -9.23
CA ARG A 102 20.85 -2.60 -9.52
C ARG A 102 20.48 -1.26 -10.18
N ASN A 103 19.36 -1.20 -10.88
CA ASN A 103 18.96 -0.06 -11.72
C ASN A 103 17.82 0.79 -11.13
N TYR A 104 17.26 0.43 -9.97
CA TYR A 104 16.16 1.18 -9.33
C TYR A 104 16.50 2.67 -9.13
N GLY A 105 17.72 2.97 -8.67
CA GLY A 105 18.18 4.35 -8.52
C GLY A 105 18.14 5.15 -9.83
N CYS A 106 18.61 4.57 -10.94
CA CYS A 106 18.56 5.22 -12.27
C CYS A 106 17.11 5.36 -12.78
N LEU A 107 16.26 4.38 -12.50
CA LEU A 107 14.84 4.40 -12.84
C LEU A 107 14.01 5.31 -11.92
N ASN A 108 14.63 5.96 -10.92
CA ASN A 108 13.98 6.83 -9.94
C ASN A 108 12.81 6.13 -9.23
N ILE A 109 13.04 4.89 -8.81
CA ILE A 109 12.16 4.05 -7.99
C ILE A 109 12.99 3.42 -6.87
N SER A 110 12.35 2.90 -5.84
CA SER A 110 13.03 2.25 -4.72
C SER A 110 12.60 0.78 -4.54
N CYS A 111 13.33 0.01 -3.73
CA CYS A 111 12.95 -1.34 -3.36
C CYS A 111 11.56 -1.39 -2.72
N ALA A 112 11.24 -0.41 -1.86
CA ALA A 112 9.93 -0.30 -1.24
C ALA A 112 8.80 0.00 -2.25
N ASP A 113 9.12 0.70 -3.35
CA ASP A 113 8.14 0.98 -4.41
C ASP A 113 7.78 -0.30 -5.20
N VAL A 114 8.76 -1.19 -5.43
CA VAL A 114 8.55 -2.43 -6.19
C VAL A 114 8.02 -3.54 -5.30
N GLY A 115 8.55 -3.71 -4.10
CA GLY A 115 8.16 -4.75 -3.16
C GLY A 115 8.67 -6.15 -3.57
N GLY A 116 8.01 -7.18 -3.03
CA GLY A 116 8.29 -8.59 -3.28
C GLY A 116 7.03 -9.37 -3.65
N LEU A 117 7.19 -10.62 -4.08
CA LEU A 117 6.07 -11.46 -4.48
C LEU A 117 5.46 -12.14 -3.23
N TRP A 118 4.34 -11.60 -2.75
CA TRP A 118 3.64 -12.09 -1.57
C TRP A 118 2.86 -13.38 -1.85
N ALA A 119 2.96 -14.36 -0.96
CA ALA A 119 2.27 -15.64 -1.01
C ALA A 119 1.27 -15.76 0.15
N THR A 120 0.00 -15.47 -0.12
CA THR A 120 -1.08 -15.51 0.88
C THR A 120 -1.22 -16.87 1.58
N GLY A 121 -0.82 -17.97 0.94
CA GLY A 121 -0.91 -19.31 1.52
C GLY A 121 0.09 -19.59 2.65
N ILE A 122 1.18 -18.83 2.73
CA ILE A 122 2.21 -18.98 3.77
C ILE A 122 2.37 -17.71 4.62
N ASP A 123 1.55 -16.68 4.36
CA ASP A 123 1.61 -15.36 5.01
C ASP A 123 3.02 -14.73 4.98
N ASP A 124 3.74 -14.98 3.89
CA ASP A 124 5.12 -14.51 3.68
C ASP A 124 5.40 -14.30 2.18
N TYR A 125 6.57 -13.77 1.85
CA TYR A 125 7.09 -13.71 0.48
C TYR A 125 7.53 -15.10 0.00
N TYR A 126 7.45 -15.32 -1.31
CA TYR A 126 8.11 -16.48 -1.91
C TYR A 126 9.63 -16.39 -1.74
N ASP A 127 10.27 -17.54 -1.49
CA ASP A 127 11.72 -17.66 -1.31
C ASP A 127 12.48 -17.08 -2.52
N GLY A 128 13.39 -16.14 -2.27
CA GLY A 128 14.15 -15.43 -3.32
C GLY A 128 13.37 -14.34 -4.06
N ALA A 129 12.12 -14.08 -3.70
CA ALA A 129 11.26 -13.01 -4.25
C ALA A 129 10.90 -11.94 -3.21
N GLU A 130 11.70 -11.82 -2.15
CA GLU A 130 11.56 -10.81 -1.10
C GLU A 130 11.92 -9.42 -1.63
N PRO A 131 11.33 -8.35 -1.05
CA PRO A 131 11.76 -6.99 -1.34
C PRO A 131 13.25 -6.81 -1.03
N CYS A 132 13.99 -6.11 -1.89
CA CYS A 132 15.33 -5.67 -1.53
C CYS A 132 15.31 -4.61 -0.43
N SER A 133 16.47 -4.37 0.18
CA SER A 133 16.69 -3.18 1.01
C SER A 133 17.36 -2.11 0.15
N ASP A 134 16.73 -0.95 0.04
CA ASP A 134 17.45 0.24 -0.38
C ASP A 134 18.51 0.47 0.70
N GLY A 135 19.79 0.54 0.35
CA GLY A 135 20.92 0.66 1.28
C GLY A 135 20.95 1.94 2.15
N GLY A 136 19.81 2.59 2.36
CA GLY A 136 19.62 3.60 3.39
C GLY A 136 19.32 2.91 4.71
N ASP A 137 20.30 2.97 5.60
CA ASP A 137 20.25 2.74 7.03
C ASP A 137 18.98 2.04 7.54
N SER A 138 19.18 0.86 8.13
CA SER A 138 18.46 0.54 9.36
C SER A 138 18.66 1.69 10.34
N SER A 139 17.91 2.78 10.18
CA SER A 139 17.49 3.62 11.28
C SER A 139 16.79 2.64 12.17
N LYS A 140 17.56 2.03 13.08
CA LYS A 140 17.01 1.34 14.23
C LYS A 140 16.02 2.35 14.76
N VAL A 141 14.73 2.05 14.63
CA VAL A 141 13.73 2.73 15.44
C VAL A 141 14.13 2.33 16.85
N SER A 142 15.01 3.14 17.43
CA SER A 142 15.46 2.95 18.79
C SER A 142 14.21 3.08 19.62
N THR A 143 14.00 2.16 20.54
CA THR A 143 12.86 2.16 21.47
C THR A 143 12.70 3.54 22.14
N ALA A 144 13.79 4.31 22.26
CA ALA A 144 13.79 5.71 22.67
C ALA A 144 12.89 6.64 21.82
N MET A 145 12.86 6.49 20.50
CA MET A 145 12.07 7.33 19.59
C MET A 145 10.56 7.06 19.75
N ILE A 146 10.16 5.80 19.94
CA ILE A 146 8.76 5.42 20.21
C ILE A 146 8.29 6.00 21.55
N VAL A 147 9.14 5.95 22.59
CA VAL A 147 8.85 6.56 23.89
C VAL A 147 8.71 8.08 23.77
N CYS A 148 9.57 8.75 22.98
CA CYS A 148 9.48 10.20 22.77
C CYS A 148 8.19 10.62 22.04
N VAL A 149 7.75 9.87 21.02
CA VAL A 149 6.49 10.17 20.31
C VAL A 149 5.27 9.90 21.20
N ALA A 150 5.29 8.81 21.98
CA ALA A 150 4.22 8.50 22.92
C ALA A 150 4.08 9.58 24.01
N LEU A 151 5.20 10.02 24.61
CA LEU A 151 5.18 11.08 25.61
C LEU A 151 4.76 12.43 24.99
N ALA A 152 5.27 12.79 23.82
CA ALA A 152 4.88 14.02 23.14
C ALA A 152 3.38 14.03 22.78
N SER A 153 2.83 12.90 22.34
CA SER A 153 1.40 12.77 22.05
C SER A 153 0.51 12.93 23.29
N ALA A 154 0.97 12.45 24.46
CA ALA A 154 0.25 12.63 25.72
C ALA A 154 0.22 14.10 26.18
N PHE A 155 1.33 14.83 26.01
CA PHE A 155 1.39 16.27 26.32
C PHE A 155 0.56 17.10 25.34
N VAL A 156 0.59 16.77 24.04
CA VAL A 156 -0.23 17.46 23.03
C VAL A 156 -1.72 17.17 23.27
N CYS A 157 -2.11 15.93 23.56
CA CYS A 157 -3.49 15.59 23.89
C CYS A 157 -3.96 16.24 25.19
N ALA A 158 -3.13 16.28 26.24
CA ALA A 158 -3.45 16.97 27.49
C ALA A 158 -3.56 18.49 27.30
N GLY A 159 -2.69 19.08 26.48
CA GLY A 159 -2.73 20.50 26.12
C GLY A 159 -3.95 20.88 25.29
N ILE A 160 -4.35 20.03 24.34
CA ILE A 160 -5.58 20.22 23.55
C ILE A 160 -6.81 20.05 24.44
N LEU A 161 -6.86 19.05 25.32
CA LEU A 161 -7.97 18.84 26.25
C LEU A 161 -8.08 19.98 27.28
N ALA A 162 -6.97 20.46 27.82
CA ALA A 162 -6.92 21.61 28.71
C ALA A 162 -7.31 22.90 27.97
N GLY A 163 -6.82 23.10 26.75
CA GLY A 163 -7.13 24.24 25.89
C GLY A 163 -8.61 24.28 25.49
N VAL A 164 -9.19 23.14 25.10
CA VAL A 164 -10.62 23.02 24.79
C VAL A 164 -11.47 23.25 26.05
N ASN A 165 -11.05 22.77 27.23
CA ASN A 165 -11.72 23.08 28.50
C ASN A 165 -11.57 24.54 28.93
N CYS A 166 -10.45 25.20 28.59
CA CYS A 166 -10.20 26.61 28.89
C CYS A 166 -11.02 27.52 27.97
N LEU A 167 -11.02 27.25 26.66
CA LEU A 167 -11.86 27.94 25.66
C LEU A 167 -13.36 27.74 25.94
N ARG A 168 -13.75 26.54 26.42
CA ARG A 168 -15.13 26.26 26.86
C ARG A 168 -15.51 27.07 28.11
N ARG A 169 -14.58 27.42 29.00
CA ARG A 169 -14.84 28.28 30.18
C ARG A 169 -15.01 29.75 29.81
N GLU A 170 -14.25 30.26 28.84
CA GLU A 170 -14.40 31.65 28.40
C GLU A 170 -15.67 31.88 27.58
N HIS A 171 -15.99 31.01 26.62
CA HIS A 171 -17.25 31.11 25.87
C HIS A 171 -18.51 30.83 26.70
N CYS A 172 -18.42 30.01 27.76
CA CYS A 172 -19.56 29.80 28.67
C CYS A 172 -19.85 31.04 29.52
N LYS A 173 -18.83 31.85 29.84
CA LYS A 173 -19.00 33.13 30.54
C LYS A 173 -19.78 34.14 29.69
N GLU A 174 -19.45 34.25 28.40
CA GLU A 174 -20.14 35.15 27.47
C GLU A 174 -21.57 34.70 27.16
N HIS A 175 -21.80 33.39 26.98
CA HIS A 175 -23.14 32.86 26.71
C HIS A 175 -24.07 32.82 27.94
N CYS A 176 -23.54 32.85 29.18
CA CYS A 176 -24.36 32.87 30.40
C CYS A 176 -24.93 34.28 30.71
N GLN A 177 -24.14 35.35 30.50
CA GLN A 177 -24.65 36.72 30.64
C GLN A 177 -25.71 37.08 29.61
N SER A 178 -25.64 36.51 28.39
CA SER A 178 -26.69 36.69 27.39
C SER A 178 -27.99 35.94 27.72
N ARG A 179 -27.96 34.90 28.55
CA ARG A 179 -29.14 34.09 28.91
C ARG A 179 -29.96 34.68 30.06
N GLU A 180 -29.38 35.44 30.98
CA GLU A 180 -30.15 36.08 32.07
C GLU A 180 -31.17 37.12 31.56
N ARG A 181 -30.93 37.74 30.40
CA ARG A 181 -31.89 38.67 29.79
C ARG A 181 -33.06 37.97 29.10
N THR A 182 -32.88 36.72 28.67
CA THR A 182 -33.89 35.95 27.91
C THR A 182 -34.69 34.98 28.80
N GLN A 183 -34.27 34.74 30.04
CA GLN A 183 -34.88 33.77 30.96
C GLN A 183 -35.75 34.42 32.05
N ARG A 184 -36.36 35.57 31.76
CA ARG A 184 -37.48 36.13 32.56
C ARG A 184 -38.85 35.59 32.13
N SER A 185 -38.90 34.68 31.16
CA SER A 185 -40.14 34.01 30.76
C SER A 185 -39.99 32.48 30.76
N MET A 186 -40.65 31.89 31.75
CA MET A 186 -41.13 30.52 31.86
C MET A 186 -40.28 29.46 32.61
N PRO A 187 -40.98 28.56 33.34
CA PRO A 187 -40.44 27.75 34.42
C PRO A 187 -40.32 26.26 34.07
N CYS A 188 -39.77 25.52 35.03
CA CYS A 188 -39.78 24.06 35.20
C CYS A 188 -38.86 23.21 34.31
N GLY A 189 -37.66 22.96 34.86
CA GLY A 189 -37.21 21.61 35.21
C GLY A 189 -36.67 20.71 34.11
N VAL A 190 -35.34 20.54 34.05
CA VAL A 190 -34.70 19.24 33.76
C VAL A 190 -33.35 19.16 34.49
N ASN A 191 -33.09 17.96 34.99
CA ASN A 191 -32.01 17.50 35.83
C ASN A 191 -30.65 17.35 35.09
N LEU A 192 -29.60 17.35 35.91
CA LEU A 192 -28.17 17.23 35.59
C LEU A 192 -27.83 15.98 34.73
N THR A 193 -27.58 16.15 33.42
CA THR A 193 -27.25 15.05 32.47
C THR A 193 -25.92 15.25 31.75
N ALA A 194 -24.94 15.89 32.39
CA ALA A 194 -23.63 16.13 31.78
C ALA A 194 -22.53 15.14 32.21
N LEU A 195 -22.79 14.22 33.14
CA LEU A 195 -21.78 13.29 33.67
C LEU A 195 -21.82 11.88 33.03
N SER A 196 -22.93 11.48 32.43
CA SER A 196 -23.11 10.12 31.86
C SER A 196 -22.34 9.89 30.55
N THR A 197 -22.08 10.93 29.76
CA THR A 197 -21.46 10.78 28.43
C THR A 197 -20.00 10.34 28.46
N ALA A 198 -19.28 10.54 29.56
CA ALA A 198 -17.89 10.12 29.71
C ALA A 198 -17.77 8.62 30.02
N GLU A 199 -18.72 8.06 30.78
CA GLU A 199 -18.75 6.63 31.10
C GLU A 199 -19.23 5.80 29.91
N ASP A 200 -20.18 6.33 29.13
CA ASP A 200 -20.68 5.71 27.89
C ASP A 200 -19.59 5.60 26.82
N ALA A 201 -18.74 6.63 26.68
CA ALA A 201 -17.63 6.60 25.72
C ALA A 201 -16.56 5.56 26.11
N ALA A 202 -16.25 5.42 27.40
CA ALA A 202 -15.31 4.41 27.88
C ALA A 202 -15.85 2.97 27.73
N ALA A 203 -17.16 2.78 27.87
CA ALA A 203 -17.81 1.49 27.64
C ALA A 203 -17.79 1.07 26.15
N ALA A 204 -18.01 2.02 25.24
CA ALA A 204 -17.98 1.77 23.80
C ALA A 204 -16.60 1.28 23.31
N VAL A 205 -15.51 1.86 23.84
CA VAL A 205 -14.13 1.46 23.49
C VAL A 205 -13.82 0.05 23.99
N ARG A 206 -14.24 -0.31 25.22
CA ARG A 206 -14.05 -1.66 25.76
C ARG A 206 -14.81 -2.71 24.93
N ASN A 207 -16.06 -2.42 24.57
CA ASN A 207 -16.87 -3.32 23.73
C ASN A 207 -16.28 -3.51 22.32
N ALA A 208 -15.71 -2.46 21.74
CA ALA A 208 -15.02 -2.55 20.44
C ALA A 208 -13.74 -3.41 20.53
N LEU A 209 -12.98 -3.29 21.61
CA LEU A 209 -11.76 -4.08 21.84
C LEU A 209 -12.08 -5.58 22.01
N GLU A 210 -13.12 -5.91 22.78
CA GLU A 210 -13.56 -7.29 22.97
C GLU A 210 -14.12 -7.90 21.68
N LYS A 211 -14.81 -7.11 20.85
CA LYS A 211 -15.24 -7.55 19.52
C LYS A 211 -14.06 -7.90 18.61
N GLN A 212 -12.99 -7.09 18.63
CA GLN A 212 -11.79 -7.41 17.83
C GLN A 212 -11.06 -8.66 18.31
N LYS A 213 -11.04 -8.93 19.62
CA LYS A 213 -10.47 -10.17 20.15
C LYS A 213 -11.29 -11.40 19.74
N ALA A 214 -12.61 -11.31 19.79
CA ALA A 214 -13.51 -12.39 19.36
C ALA A 214 -13.36 -12.70 17.86
N ASP A 215 -13.26 -11.67 17.01
CA ASP A 215 -13.05 -11.84 15.57
C ASP A 215 -11.68 -12.48 15.26
N ALA A 216 -10.65 -12.21 16.07
CA ALA A 216 -9.34 -12.82 15.94
C ALA A 216 -9.33 -14.30 16.37
N GLU A 217 -10.07 -14.65 17.43
CA GLU A 217 -10.19 -16.03 17.90
C GLU A 217 -11.04 -16.89 16.94
N ALA A 218 -12.14 -16.34 16.41
CA ALA A 218 -12.95 -17.00 15.39
C ALA A 218 -12.17 -17.27 14.09
N ARG A 219 -11.28 -16.35 13.67
CA ARG A 219 -10.36 -16.59 12.55
C ARG A 219 -9.33 -17.68 12.85
N ARG A 220 -8.87 -17.78 14.09
CA ARG A 220 -7.94 -18.84 14.53
C ARG A 220 -8.61 -20.22 14.56
N GLU A 221 -9.88 -20.30 14.94
CA GLU A 221 -10.64 -21.55 14.89
C GLU A 221 -11.01 -21.96 13.45
N ALA A 222 -11.40 -21.00 12.60
CA ALA A 222 -11.63 -21.27 11.17
C ALA A 222 -10.34 -21.76 10.47
N ALA A 223 -9.17 -21.21 10.83
CA ALA A 223 -7.88 -21.68 10.33
C ALA A 223 -7.57 -23.12 10.79
N LYS A 224 -7.94 -23.51 12.01
CA LYS A 224 -7.77 -24.89 12.49
C LYS A 224 -8.69 -25.89 11.76
N VAL A 225 -9.92 -25.50 11.45
CA VAL A 225 -10.87 -26.35 10.68
C VAL A 225 -10.35 -26.62 9.27
N SER A 226 -9.73 -25.64 8.62
CA SER A 226 -9.15 -25.80 7.27
C SER A 226 -7.94 -26.76 7.21
N VAL A 227 -7.28 -27.03 8.35
CA VAL A 227 -6.16 -27.98 8.43
C VAL A 227 -6.65 -29.43 8.66
N VAL A 228 -7.85 -29.62 9.20
CA VAL A 228 -8.41 -30.96 9.50
C VAL A 228 -9.16 -31.55 8.30
N GLU A 229 -9.68 -30.71 7.40
CA GLU A 229 -10.49 -31.16 6.27
C GLU A 229 -9.74 -30.94 4.95
N GLY A 230 -8.94 -31.94 4.54
CA GLY A 230 -8.19 -31.94 3.28
C GLY A 230 -9.09 -31.94 2.03
N ARG A 231 -9.72 -30.81 1.70
CA ARG A 231 -10.57 -30.66 0.51
C ARG A 231 -10.38 -29.30 -0.15
N ALA A 232 -9.68 -29.31 -1.29
CA ALA A 232 -9.59 -28.16 -2.17
C ALA A 232 -10.99 -27.76 -2.71
N PRO A 233 -11.34 -26.46 -2.73
CA PRO A 233 -12.55 -26.02 -3.41
C PRO A 233 -12.31 -26.03 -4.93
N SER A 234 -12.84 -27.04 -5.59
CA SER A 234 -13.10 -27.03 -7.02
C SER A 234 -14.32 -26.14 -7.29
N HIS A 235 -14.12 -24.96 -7.87
CA HIS A 235 -15.20 -24.23 -8.52
C HIS A 235 -15.01 -24.22 -10.05
N PRO A 236 -15.99 -24.76 -10.80
CA PRO A 236 -16.03 -24.69 -12.25
C PRO A 236 -16.73 -23.39 -12.67
N LEU A 237 -16.16 -22.65 -13.63
CA LEU A 237 -16.92 -21.90 -14.63
C LEU A 237 -16.00 -21.28 -15.67
N GLU A 238 -15.60 -22.16 -16.56
CA GLU A 238 -15.61 -21.98 -18.01
C GLU A 238 -16.90 -21.26 -18.44
N SER A 239 -16.83 -19.96 -18.76
CA SER A 239 -17.67 -19.24 -19.73
C SER A 239 -17.40 -17.74 -19.62
N LEU A 240 -16.53 -17.22 -20.50
CA LEU A 240 -16.52 -15.83 -21.03
C LEU A 240 -15.17 -15.55 -21.71
N LEU A 241 -14.89 -16.28 -22.79
CA LEU A 241 -13.97 -15.81 -23.83
C LEU A 241 -14.63 -16.13 -25.19
N PRO A 242 -15.15 -15.14 -25.92
CA PRO A 242 -15.40 -15.35 -27.34
C PRO A 242 -14.06 -15.57 -28.04
N ALA A 243 -14.00 -16.63 -28.83
CA ALA A 243 -12.88 -17.03 -29.65
C ALA A 243 -12.33 -15.84 -30.47
N ALA A 244 -11.10 -15.45 -30.20
CA ALA A 244 -10.30 -14.67 -31.14
C ALA A 244 -9.47 -15.68 -31.94
N ASP A 245 -10.03 -16.09 -33.08
CA ASP A 245 -9.29 -16.64 -34.20
C ASP A 245 -8.21 -15.62 -34.60
N PHE A 246 -6.94 -15.93 -34.34
CA PHE A 246 -5.81 -15.19 -34.90
C PHE A 246 -5.08 -16.10 -35.88
N SER A 247 -5.54 -16.05 -37.12
CA SER A 247 -4.94 -16.71 -38.28
C SER A 247 -3.58 -16.07 -38.59
N LEU A 248 -2.51 -16.84 -38.43
CA LEU A 248 -1.15 -16.50 -38.90
C LEU A 248 -1.02 -16.97 -40.35
N SER A 249 -1.11 -16.05 -41.31
CA SER A 249 -0.63 -16.29 -42.67
C SER A 249 0.83 -15.85 -42.77
N LYS A 250 1.70 -16.78 -43.17
CA LYS A 250 3.10 -16.55 -43.54
C LYS A 250 3.16 -15.77 -44.87
N VAL A 251 3.91 -14.67 -44.88
CA VAL A 251 4.80 -14.27 -45.99
C VAL A 251 6.05 -13.67 -45.36
#